data_AF-A0A533RSS5-F1
#
_entry.id   AF-A0A533RSS5-F1
#
_cell.length_a   1.000
_cell.length_b   1.000
_cell.length_c   1.000
_cell.angle_alpha   90.00
_cell.angle_beta   90.00
_cell.angle_gamma   90.00
#
_symmetry.space_group_name_H-M   'P 1'
#
loop_
_entity.id
_entity.type
_entity.pdbx_description
1 polymer ?
#
loop_
_entity_poly.entity_id
_entity_poly.type
_entity_poly.pdbx_seq_one_letter_code
_entity_poly.pdbx_strand_id
1 'polypeptide(L)'
;MRGSNHLVVGAAVCGGTVWALGHVGLTTTPSSVAVAAAVGGFGALAADIDEPRAYASNRIPKTLFNSAVEILVPLGIVVALFWVGGAKAGGGMAQVFAPFMRWGLLCVLAAGLLFGLSRVASAVTRHRGATHSLAFAVAGAVFAVGFAVAVGAPWYLGLIFGLGWLTHLATDILTPHGLPSILWPFELNSELAGARRALVTAGVLGLSAVLLGVSGWLLGSIAHRLVAPGRGGAVIASESAGPKEDVELALQRLREASPEIAGTLVEPGAPQVRSQGGVTFYTWSYLDRSADDRVTTRRMTIGLDSEGRIVYADGS
;
A
#
# COMPACT_ATOMS: atom_id res chain seq x y z
N MET A 1 26.92 1.47 -11.56
CA MET A 1 26.48 1.44 -13.00
C MET A 1 25.99 2.85 -13.37
N ARG A 2 25.15 3.11 -14.39
CA ARG A 2 24.42 4.41 -14.46
C ARG A 2 23.15 4.29 -13.62
N GLY A 3 22.73 5.36 -12.94
CA GLY A 3 21.47 5.39 -12.15
C GLY A 3 20.22 4.96 -12.92
N SER A 4 20.15 5.28 -14.22
CA SER A 4 19.07 4.79 -15.10
C SER A 4 19.00 3.26 -15.17
N ASN A 5 20.15 2.58 -15.11
CA ASN A 5 20.20 1.12 -15.17
C ASN A 5 19.72 0.52 -13.84
N HIS A 6 20.10 1.13 -12.70
CA HIS A 6 19.61 0.71 -11.39
C HIS A 6 18.09 0.89 -11.27
N LEU A 7 17.55 2.02 -11.76
CA LEU A 7 16.11 2.26 -11.83
C LEU A 7 15.39 1.16 -12.64
N VAL A 8 15.89 0.86 -13.85
CA VAL A 8 15.29 -0.16 -14.72
C VAL A 8 15.37 -1.55 -14.08
N VAL A 9 16.52 -1.92 -13.50
CA VAL A 9 16.68 -3.22 -12.83
C VAL A 9 15.75 -3.31 -11.63
N GLY A 10 15.71 -2.29 -10.76
CA GLY A 10 14.83 -2.28 -9.59
C GLY A 10 13.35 -2.36 -9.96
N ALA A 11 12.93 -1.60 -10.97
CA ALA A 11 11.56 -1.64 -11.48
C ALA A 11 11.21 -3.01 -12.09
N ALA A 12 12.11 -3.57 -12.90
CA ALA A 12 11.91 -4.88 -13.54
C ALA A 12 11.86 -6.02 -12.52
N VAL A 13 12.76 -6.03 -11.53
CA VAL A 13 12.78 -7.06 -10.47
C VAL A 13 11.53 -6.96 -9.61
N CYS A 14 11.15 -5.77 -9.15
CA CYS A 14 9.99 -5.61 -8.27
C CYS A 14 8.67 -5.87 -9.00
N GLY A 15 8.49 -5.30 -10.20
CA GLY A 15 7.31 -5.52 -11.03
C GLY A 15 7.20 -6.99 -11.48
N GLY A 16 8.31 -7.55 -11.98
CA GLY A 16 8.40 -8.95 -12.39
C GLY A 16 8.12 -9.92 -11.25
N THR A 17 8.54 -9.60 -10.02
CA THR A 17 8.21 -10.45 -8.88
C THR A 17 6.73 -10.41 -8.54
N VAL A 18 6.11 -9.23 -8.46
CA VAL A 18 4.66 -9.14 -8.22
C VAL A 18 3.89 -9.83 -9.35
N TRP A 19 4.33 -9.74 -10.59
CA TRP A 19 3.73 -10.48 -11.71
C TRP A 19 3.88 -12.01 -11.57
N ALA A 20 5.06 -12.50 -11.16
CA ALA A 20 5.31 -13.92 -10.93
C ALA A 20 4.47 -14.48 -9.76
N LEU A 21 4.22 -13.66 -8.74
CA LEU A 21 3.31 -14.03 -7.65
C LEU A 21 1.89 -14.34 -8.14
N GLY A 22 1.44 -13.66 -9.19
CA GLY A 22 0.17 -13.96 -9.87
C GLY A 22 0.10 -15.38 -10.43
N HIS A 23 1.23 -15.93 -10.87
CA HIS A 23 1.32 -17.26 -11.48
C HIS A 23 1.35 -18.39 -10.44
N VAL A 24 1.61 -18.08 -9.16
CA VAL A 24 1.57 -19.06 -8.07
C VAL A 24 0.27 -18.96 -7.26
N GLY A 25 -0.76 -18.32 -7.82
CA GLY A 25 -2.10 -18.27 -7.25
C GLY A 25 -2.39 -17.05 -6.35
N LEU A 26 -1.50 -16.05 -6.29
CA LEU A 26 -1.78 -14.81 -5.57
C LEU A 26 -2.59 -13.84 -6.44
N THR A 27 -3.51 -13.09 -5.84
CA THR A 27 -4.28 -12.09 -6.57
C THR A 27 -3.41 -10.88 -6.89
N THR A 28 -3.17 -10.65 -8.18
CA THR A 28 -2.38 -9.52 -8.67
C THR A 28 -3.15 -8.80 -9.78
N THR A 29 -3.13 -7.48 -9.78
CA THR A 29 -3.72 -6.66 -10.84
C THR A 29 -2.61 -6.01 -11.67
N PRO A 30 -2.88 -5.58 -12.91
CA PRO A 30 -1.93 -4.78 -13.68
C PRO A 30 -1.48 -3.52 -12.92
N SER A 31 -2.38 -2.91 -12.14
CA SER A 31 -2.07 -1.76 -11.29
C SER A 31 -1.11 -2.10 -10.15
N SER A 32 -1.24 -3.25 -9.48
CA SER A 32 -0.31 -3.64 -8.42
C SER A 32 1.09 -3.91 -8.95
N VAL A 33 1.21 -4.48 -10.16
CA VAL A 33 2.50 -4.67 -10.84
C VAL A 33 3.15 -3.33 -11.19
N ALA A 34 2.38 -2.38 -11.73
CA ALA A 34 2.88 -1.06 -12.06
C ALA A 34 3.34 -0.27 -10.82
N VAL A 35 2.55 -0.31 -9.73
CA VAL A 35 2.91 0.32 -8.45
C VAL A 35 4.19 -0.32 -7.89
N ALA A 36 4.30 -1.64 -7.91
CA ALA A 36 5.49 -2.33 -7.44
C ALA A 36 6.74 -1.97 -8.25
N ALA A 37 6.62 -1.89 -9.58
CA ALA A 37 7.70 -1.44 -10.46
C ALA A 37 8.14 0.00 -10.13
N ALA A 38 7.18 0.91 -9.93
CA ALA A 38 7.48 2.30 -9.57
C ALA A 38 8.18 2.39 -8.20
N VAL A 39 7.61 1.80 -7.16
CA VAL A 39 8.15 1.83 -5.79
C VAL A 39 9.52 1.16 -5.71
N GLY A 40 9.69 0.00 -6.36
CA GLY A 40 10.97 -0.69 -6.45
C GLY A 40 12.01 0.11 -7.22
N GLY A 41 11.60 0.77 -8.31
CA GLY A 41 12.45 1.70 -9.04
C GLY A 41 12.94 2.87 -8.18
N PHE A 42 12.05 3.49 -7.40
CA PHE A 42 12.43 4.54 -6.45
C PHE A 42 13.37 4.03 -5.35
N GLY A 43 13.11 2.84 -4.81
CA GLY A 43 14.01 2.19 -3.86
C GLY A 43 15.41 1.97 -4.42
N ALA A 44 15.50 1.55 -5.69
CA ALA A 44 16.78 1.36 -6.38
C ALA A 44 17.53 2.67 -6.65
N LEU A 45 16.87 3.83 -6.54
CA LEU A 45 17.53 5.14 -6.62
C LEU A 45 17.95 5.69 -5.25
N ALA A 46 17.55 5.07 -4.15
CA ALA A 46 17.82 5.59 -2.80
C ALA A 46 19.33 5.58 -2.46
N ALA A 47 20.06 4.56 -2.93
CA ALA A 47 21.52 4.51 -2.81
C ALA A 47 22.21 5.65 -3.59
N ASP A 48 21.67 6.02 -4.76
CA ASP A 48 22.23 7.08 -5.61
C ASP A 48 22.08 8.49 -5.00
N ILE A 49 21.35 8.70 -3.91
CA ILE A 49 21.15 10.05 -3.33
C ILE A 49 22.46 10.66 -2.80
N ASP A 50 23.40 9.85 -2.31
CA ASP A 50 24.63 10.35 -1.69
C ASP A 50 25.84 10.41 -2.64
N GLU A 51 25.71 9.91 -3.88
CA GLU A 51 26.81 9.97 -4.85
C GLU A 51 26.85 11.35 -5.54
N PRO A 52 27.94 12.13 -5.43
CA PRO A 52 28.06 13.45 -6.07
C PRO A 52 27.97 13.42 -7.59
N ARG A 53 28.09 12.22 -8.18
CA ARG A 53 27.98 11.95 -9.62
C ARG A 53 26.68 11.26 -10.03
N ALA A 54 25.78 11.00 -9.09
CA ALA A 54 24.57 10.25 -9.32
C ALA A 54 23.70 10.85 -10.43
N TYR A 55 22.98 9.98 -11.12
CA TYR A 55 22.07 10.37 -12.19
C TYR A 55 21.05 11.42 -11.73
N ALA A 56 20.50 11.27 -10.52
CA ALA A 56 19.58 12.24 -9.92
C ALA A 56 20.26 13.59 -9.62
N SER A 57 21.52 13.60 -9.15
CA SER A 57 22.23 14.84 -8.80
C SER A 57 22.78 15.60 -10.01
N ASN A 58 23.23 14.90 -11.06
CA ASN A 58 24.00 15.51 -12.15
C ASN A 58 23.24 15.73 -13.46
N ARG A 59 22.06 15.10 -13.63
CA ARG A 59 21.24 15.30 -14.83
C ARG A 59 19.93 16.01 -14.57
N ILE A 60 19.53 16.23 -13.32
CA ILE A 60 18.49 17.21 -13.04
C ILE A 60 19.17 18.57 -13.30
N PRO A 61 18.77 19.30 -14.36
CA PRO A 61 19.31 20.65 -14.60
C PRO A 61 19.16 21.44 -13.30
N LYS A 62 20.16 22.23 -12.92
CA LYS A 62 20.06 23.08 -11.69
C LYS A 62 18.77 23.87 -11.67
N THR A 63 18.29 24.30 -12.84
CA THR A 63 16.98 24.94 -13.03
C THR A 63 15.82 24.05 -12.62
N LEU A 64 15.80 22.77 -12.97
CA LEU A 64 14.74 21.82 -12.64
C LEU A 64 14.77 21.40 -11.17
N PHE A 65 15.97 21.30 -10.56
CA PHE A 65 16.10 21.11 -9.11
C PHE A 65 15.62 22.36 -8.35
N ASN A 66 16.05 23.54 -8.78
CA ASN A 66 15.59 24.80 -8.20
C ASN A 66 14.09 24.96 -8.37
N SER A 67 13.53 24.65 -9.55
CA SER A 67 12.08 24.66 -9.78
C SER A 67 11.36 23.63 -8.93
N ALA A 68 11.92 22.44 -8.70
CA ALA A 68 11.34 21.47 -7.78
C ALA A 68 11.33 22.01 -6.34
N VAL A 69 12.42 22.62 -5.87
CA VAL A 69 12.46 23.27 -4.55
C VAL A 69 11.48 24.46 -4.49
N GLU A 70 11.44 25.29 -5.53
CA GLU A 70 10.53 26.44 -5.67
C GLU A 70 9.06 26.03 -5.79
N ILE A 71 8.75 24.79 -6.19
CA ILE A 71 7.39 24.25 -6.20
C ILE A 71 7.07 23.58 -4.85
N LEU A 72 8.00 22.77 -4.34
CA LEU A 72 7.80 21.97 -3.13
C LEU A 72 7.78 22.82 -1.86
N VAL A 73 8.54 23.92 -1.80
CA VAL A 73 8.55 24.81 -0.63
C VAL A 73 7.22 25.57 -0.48
N PRO A 74 6.70 26.29 -1.50
CA PRO A 74 5.38 26.92 -1.41
C PRO A 74 4.27 25.90 -1.25
N LEU A 75 4.33 24.74 -1.92
CA LEU A 75 3.36 23.68 -1.73
C LEU A 75 3.39 23.17 -0.28
N GLY A 76 4.58 22.96 0.29
CA GLY A 76 4.74 22.59 1.70
C GLY A 76 4.19 23.64 2.66
N ILE A 77 4.40 24.93 2.37
CA ILE A 77 3.83 26.06 3.12
C ILE A 77 2.30 26.05 3.02
N VAL A 78 1.73 25.89 1.82
CA VAL A 78 0.28 25.81 1.60
C VAL A 78 -0.30 24.63 2.37
N VAL A 79 0.33 23.45 2.33
CA VAL A 79 -0.09 22.28 3.11
C VAL A 79 -0.02 22.57 4.61
N ALA A 80 1.07 23.19 5.09
CA ALA A 80 1.23 23.52 6.50
C ALA A 80 0.19 24.55 6.98
N LEU A 81 -0.12 25.56 6.16
CA LEU A 81 -1.18 26.53 6.42
C LEU A 81 -2.56 25.89 6.41
N PHE A 82 -2.82 24.94 5.51
CA PHE A 82 -4.03 24.12 5.54
C PHE A 82 -4.09 23.19 6.76
N TRP A 83 -2.95 22.67 7.21
CA TRP A 83 -2.87 21.84 8.41
C TRP A 83 -3.16 22.65 9.68
N VAL A 84 -2.61 23.86 9.79
CA VAL A 84 -2.76 24.76 10.94
C VAL A 84 -4.11 25.49 10.93
N GLY A 85 -4.62 25.86 9.75
CA GLY A 85 -5.83 26.68 9.60
C GLY A 85 -7.09 25.96 9.11
N GLY A 86 -6.98 24.73 8.58
CA GLY A 86 -7.92 24.21 7.58
C GLY A 86 -8.79 23.02 7.99
N ALA A 87 -9.33 22.99 9.21
CA ALA A 87 -10.62 22.30 9.45
C ALA A 87 -11.82 23.24 9.26
N LYS A 88 -11.61 24.57 9.29
CA LYS A 88 -12.68 25.57 9.32
C LYS A 88 -12.83 26.41 8.03
N ALA A 89 -11.84 26.40 7.14
CA ALA A 89 -11.77 27.35 6.01
C ALA A 89 -12.03 26.74 4.62
N GLY A 90 -12.18 25.42 4.49
CA GLY A 90 -12.25 24.75 3.19
C GLY A 90 -13.59 24.06 2.97
N GLY A 91 -14.36 24.50 1.97
CA GLY A 91 -15.51 23.75 1.45
C GLY A 91 -15.11 22.38 0.86
N GLY A 92 -16.04 21.66 0.24
CA GLY A 92 -15.90 20.25 -0.16
C GLY A 92 -14.59 19.86 -0.88
N MET A 93 -13.97 20.75 -1.66
CA MET A 93 -12.65 20.48 -2.26
C MET A 93 -11.53 20.24 -1.24
N ALA A 94 -11.51 20.96 -0.11
CA ALA A 94 -10.49 20.78 0.91
C ALA A 94 -10.58 19.39 1.57
N GLN A 95 -11.78 18.83 1.72
CA GLN A 95 -11.96 17.48 2.24
C GLN A 95 -11.46 16.41 1.26
N VAL A 96 -11.64 16.64 -0.05
CA VAL A 96 -11.15 15.74 -1.10
C VAL A 96 -9.63 15.76 -1.21
N PHE A 97 -9.01 16.95 -1.15
CA PHE A 97 -7.56 17.09 -1.32
C PHE A 97 -6.75 16.99 -0.03
N ALA A 98 -7.36 17.17 1.14
CA ALA A 98 -6.65 17.09 2.43
C ALA A 98 -5.84 15.81 2.59
N PRO A 99 -6.34 14.59 2.31
CA PRO A 99 -5.54 13.38 2.41
C PRO A 99 -4.30 13.45 1.52
N PHE A 100 -4.45 13.79 0.24
CA PHE A 100 -3.34 13.90 -0.72
C PHE A 100 -2.30 14.94 -0.32
N MET A 101 -2.75 16.09 0.19
CA MET A 101 -1.89 17.18 0.66
C MET A 101 -1.07 16.74 1.87
N ARG A 102 -1.70 16.07 2.85
CA ARG A 102 -1.02 15.48 4.02
C ARG A 102 0.04 14.48 3.59
N TRP A 103 -0.29 13.62 2.63
CA TRP A 103 0.65 12.63 2.09
C TRP A 103 1.79 13.25 1.31
N GLY A 104 1.50 14.24 0.46
CA GLY A 104 2.52 14.98 -0.27
C GLY A 104 3.54 15.64 0.66
N LEU A 105 3.05 16.32 1.70
CA LEU A 105 3.94 16.95 2.70
C LEU A 105 4.77 15.91 3.47
N LEU A 106 4.15 14.81 3.92
CA LEU A 106 4.88 13.76 4.62
C LEU A 106 5.99 13.15 3.75
N CYS A 107 5.73 12.92 2.46
CA CYS A 107 6.74 12.45 1.50
C CYS A 107 7.87 13.47 1.32
N VAL A 108 7.54 14.77 1.21
CA VAL A 108 8.55 15.84 1.07
C VAL A 108 9.40 15.97 2.34
N LEU A 109 8.78 15.90 3.52
CA LEU A 109 9.49 15.95 4.80
C LEU A 109 10.38 14.71 4.99
N ALA A 110 9.87 13.52 4.66
CA ALA A 110 10.65 12.29 4.73
C ALA A 110 11.85 12.33 3.77
N ALA A 111 11.65 12.78 2.52
CA ALA A 111 12.73 12.94 1.55
C ALA A 111 13.76 13.99 2.01
N GLY A 112 13.31 15.14 2.52
CA GLY A 112 14.17 16.18 3.07
C GLY A 112 14.98 15.70 4.29
N LEU A 113 14.34 14.96 5.20
CA LEU A 113 14.99 14.35 6.36
C LEU A 113 16.05 13.33 5.93
N LEU A 114 15.70 12.40 5.05
CA LEU A 114 16.64 11.37 4.55
C LEU A 114 17.82 12.01 3.81
N PHE A 115 17.56 13.04 3.00
CA PHE A 115 18.60 13.81 2.33
C PHE A 115 19.51 14.54 3.34
N GLY A 116 18.93 15.19 4.35
CA GLY A 116 19.67 15.87 5.42
C GLY A 116 20.53 14.91 6.22
N LEU A 117 19.97 13.77 6.65
CA LEU A 117 20.69 12.72 7.35
C LEU A 117 21.83 12.14 6.50
N SER A 118 21.59 11.94 5.21
CA SER A 118 22.62 11.51 4.25
C SER A 118 23.76 12.53 4.14
N ARG A 119 23.46 13.83 4.06
CA ARG A 119 24.46 14.91 4.05
C ARG A 119 25.28 14.95 5.33
N VAL A 120 24.63 14.83 6.49
CA VAL A 120 25.32 14.78 7.79
C VAL A 120 26.21 13.54 7.89
N ALA A 121 25.68 12.37 7.52
CA ALA A 121 26.46 11.13 7.49
C ALA A 121 27.68 11.25 6.56
N SER A 122 27.49 11.79 5.35
CA SER A 122 28.57 12.03 4.40
C SER A 122 29.63 12.99 4.94
N ALA A 123 29.21 14.08 5.61
CA ALA A 123 30.11 15.07 6.18
C ALA A 123 30.92 14.54 7.38
N VAL A 124 30.28 13.75 8.25
CA VAL A 124 30.90 13.18 9.46
C VAL A 124 31.83 12.02 9.11
N THR A 125 31.41 11.16 8.18
CA THR A 125 32.12 9.90 7.93
C THR A 125 33.14 10.00 6.80
N ARG A 126 33.12 11.06 5.97
CA ARG A 126 33.90 11.20 4.71
C ARG A 126 33.76 10.00 3.75
N HIS A 127 32.92 9.02 4.07
CA HIS A 127 32.70 7.83 3.29
C HIS A 127 31.63 8.13 2.25
N ARG A 128 31.94 7.86 0.99
CA ARG A 128 30.90 7.61 -0.01
C ARG A 128 30.12 6.39 0.47
N GLY A 129 28.80 6.45 0.56
CA GLY A 129 28.02 5.22 0.61
C GLY A 129 27.62 4.71 1.99
N ALA A 130 27.14 5.60 2.88
CA ALA A 130 26.27 5.12 3.96
C ALA A 130 25.00 4.51 3.35
N THR A 131 24.43 5.15 2.33
CA THR A 131 23.27 4.62 1.59
C THR A 131 23.60 3.38 0.76
N HIS A 132 24.88 3.15 0.49
CA HIS A 132 25.38 1.96 -0.18
C HIS A 132 25.77 0.84 0.79
N SER A 133 25.38 0.95 2.07
CA SER A 133 25.54 -0.09 3.08
C SER A 133 24.26 -0.90 3.27
N LEU A 134 24.42 -2.18 3.56
CA LEU A 134 23.30 -3.08 3.84
C LEU A 134 22.52 -2.63 5.09
N ALA A 135 23.22 -2.14 6.11
CA ALA A 135 22.60 -1.65 7.34
C ALA A 135 21.64 -0.49 7.04
N PHE A 136 22.04 0.44 6.17
CA PHE A 136 21.21 1.59 5.80
C PHE A 136 20.05 1.19 4.89
N ALA A 137 20.26 0.24 3.97
CA ALA A 137 19.17 -0.31 3.17
C ALA A 137 18.10 -0.99 4.03
N VAL A 138 18.51 -1.76 5.06
CA VAL A 138 17.59 -2.37 6.03
C VAL A 138 16.86 -1.31 6.84
N ALA A 139 17.58 -0.33 7.40
CA ALA A 139 16.97 0.76 8.15
C ALA A 139 16.00 1.57 7.30
N GLY A 140 16.35 1.85 6.04
CA GLY A 140 15.51 2.52 5.07
C GLY A 140 14.25 1.72 4.72
N ALA A 141 14.36 0.40 4.57
CA ALA A 141 13.22 -0.48 4.37
C ALA A 141 12.28 -0.49 5.58
N VAL A 142 12.81 -0.62 6.80
CA VAL A 142 12.03 -0.56 8.04
C VAL A 142 11.32 0.79 8.18
N PHE A 143 12.03 1.89 7.89
CA PHE A 143 11.45 3.22 7.87
C PHE A 143 10.33 3.33 6.82
N ALA A 144 10.53 2.82 5.60
CA ALA A 144 9.53 2.84 4.54
C ALA A 144 8.29 2.00 4.90
N VAL A 145 8.46 0.88 5.60
CA VAL A 145 7.35 0.08 6.14
C VAL A 145 6.59 0.86 7.21
N GLY A 146 7.29 1.43 8.20
CA GLY A 146 6.69 2.24 9.25
C GLY A 146 5.96 3.46 8.68
N PHE A 147 6.55 4.10 7.66
CA PHE A 147 5.94 5.18 6.91
C PHE A 147 4.66 4.72 6.22
N ALA A 148 4.71 3.63 5.44
CA ALA A 148 3.51 3.09 4.77
C ALA A 148 2.39 2.78 5.76
N VAL A 149 2.70 2.18 6.92
CA VAL A 149 1.72 1.91 7.99
C VAL A 149 1.14 3.19 8.58
N ALA A 150 1.99 4.16 8.95
CA ALA A 150 1.55 5.46 9.47
C ALA A 150 0.66 6.21 8.46
N VAL A 151 0.85 5.89 7.19
CA VAL A 151 0.20 6.49 6.04
C VAL A 151 -1.10 5.78 5.62
N GLY A 152 -1.45 4.68 6.28
CA GLY A 152 -2.57 3.83 5.87
C GLY A 152 -2.36 3.17 4.49
N ALA A 153 -1.15 3.25 3.95
CA ALA A 153 -0.77 2.53 2.75
C ALA A 153 -0.45 1.07 3.09
N PRO A 154 -0.53 0.16 2.11
CA PRO A 154 -0.14 -1.22 2.35
C PRO A 154 1.34 -1.31 2.76
N TRP A 155 1.59 -1.86 3.95
CA TRP A 155 2.92 -1.94 4.57
C TRP A 155 3.97 -2.63 3.67
N TYR A 156 3.54 -3.56 2.81
CA TYR A 156 4.41 -4.28 1.88
C TYR A 156 5.05 -3.37 0.83
N LEU A 157 4.50 -2.18 0.58
CA LEU A 157 5.14 -1.20 -0.30
C LEU A 157 6.50 -0.75 0.25
N GLY A 158 6.64 -0.68 1.58
CA GLY A 158 7.94 -0.42 2.21
C GLY A 158 8.94 -1.54 1.99
N LEU A 159 8.49 -2.80 1.94
CA LEU A 159 9.34 -3.94 1.57
C LEU A 159 9.74 -3.91 0.10
N ILE A 160 8.83 -3.56 -0.80
CA ILE A 160 9.13 -3.41 -2.22
C ILE A 160 10.17 -2.31 -2.45
N PHE A 161 10.05 -1.19 -1.72
CA PHE A 161 11.07 -0.14 -1.73
C PHE A 161 12.43 -0.67 -1.26
N GLY A 162 12.45 -1.39 -0.12
CA GLY A 162 13.67 -2.04 0.38
C GLY A 162 14.28 -3.02 -0.61
N LEU A 163 13.47 -3.82 -1.29
CA LEU A 163 13.92 -4.74 -2.33
C LEU A 163 14.54 -3.99 -3.50
N GLY A 164 13.92 -2.90 -3.95
CA GLY A 164 14.50 -2.00 -4.94
C GLY A 164 15.91 -1.55 -4.55
N TRP A 165 16.06 -1.08 -3.31
CA TRP A 165 17.36 -0.68 -2.77
C TRP A 165 18.37 -1.84 -2.76
N LEU A 166 17.95 -3.03 -2.33
CA LEU A 166 18.81 -4.22 -2.34
C LEU A 166 19.23 -4.61 -3.76
N THR A 167 18.36 -4.48 -4.76
CA THR A 167 18.74 -4.75 -6.16
C THR A 167 19.80 -3.78 -6.66
N HIS A 168 19.74 -2.51 -6.24
CA HIS A 168 20.81 -1.55 -6.51
C HIS A 168 22.14 -2.03 -5.92
N LEU A 169 22.17 -2.34 -4.62
CA LEU A 169 23.39 -2.84 -3.98
C LEU A 169 23.90 -4.11 -4.66
N ALA A 170 23.01 -5.04 -4.99
CA ALA A 170 23.36 -6.26 -5.71
C ALA A 170 24.06 -5.94 -7.05
N THR A 171 23.50 -5.02 -7.84
CA THR A 171 24.10 -4.64 -9.12
C THR A 171 25.45 -3.97 -8.97
N ASP A 172 25.67 -3.18 -7.93
CA ASP A 172 26.94 -2.50 -7.71
C ASP A 172 28.04 -3.43 -7.20
N ILE A 173 27.71 -4.44 -6.38
CA ILE A 173 28.65 -5.52 -6.00
C ILE A 173 29.21 -6.22 -7.24
N LEU A 174 28.37 -6.40 -8.28
CA LEU A 174 28.75 -7.08 -9.52
C LEU A 174 29.66 -6.23 -10.42
N THR A 175 29.85 -4.95 -10.13
CA THR A 175 30.74 -4.09 -10.91
C THR A 175 32.21 -4.25 -10.48
N PRO A 176 33.19 -3.94 -11.36
CA PRO A 176 34.62 -4.00 -11.00
C PRO A 176 35.01 -3.10 -9.83
N HIS A 177 34.27 -2.01 -9.62
CA HIS A 177 34.49 -1.10 -8.50
C HIS A 177 33.92 -1.63 -7.17
N GLY A 178 32.98 -2.58 -7.23
CA GLY A 178 32.36 -3.23 -6.08
C GLY A 178 31.73 -2.25 -5.09
N LEU A 179 31.34 -2.78 -3.94
CA LEU A 179 30.84 -1.99 -2.81
C LEU A 179 31.73 -2.20 -1.58
N PRO A 180 32.86 -1.46 -1.48
CA PRO A 180 33.76 -1.58 -0.33
C PRO A 180 33.08 -1.20 0.99
N SER A 181 32.02 -0.39 0.93
CA SER A 181 31.23 0.08 2.08
C SER A 181 29.97 -0.75 2.37
N ILE A 182 29.75 -1.90 1.70
CA ILE A 182 28.48 -2.64 1.87
C ILE A 182 28.22 -3.09 3.31
N LEU A 183 29.29 -3.38 4.08
CA LEU A 183 29.19 -3.78 5.48
C LEU A 183 29.37 -2.63 6.46
N TRP A 184 29.43 -1.37 5.99
CA TRP A 184 29.50 -0.22 6.89
C TRP A 184 28.37 -0.27 7.94
N PRO A 185 28.64 0.02 9.23
CA PRO A 185 29.86 0.65 9.78
C PRO A 185 31.03 -0.29 10.07
N PHE A 186 30.96 -1.58 9.71
CA PHE A 186 32.04 -2.53 9.97
C PHE A 186 33.11 -2.45 8.86
N GLU A 187 34.37 -2.25 9.25
CA GLU A 187 35.51 -2.26 8.34
C GLU A 187 35.82 -3.69 7.85
N LEU A 188 36.08 -3.84 6.55
CA LEU A 188 36.47 -5.11 5.95
C LEU A 188 37.99 -5.15 5.74
N ASN A 189 38.65 -6.13 6.36
CA ASN A 189 40.04 -6.45 6.04
C ASN A 189 40.16 -6.90 4.57
N SER A 190 41.09 -6.29 3.85
CA SER A 190 41.28 -6.42 2.39
C SER A 190 41.69 -7.83 1.94
N GLU A 191 42.26 -8.66 2.82
CA GLU A 191 42.79 -9.99 2.48
C GLU A 191 41.71 -11.05 2.19
N LEU A 192 40.46 -10.86 2.63
CA LEU A 192 39.36 -11.82 2.43
C LEU A 192 38.36 -11.40 1.33
N ALA A 193 38.70 -10.38 0.53
CA ALA A 193 37.76 -9.67 -0.34
C ALA A 193 37.17 -10.53 -1.48
N GLY A 194 37.81 -11.62 -1.89
CA GLY A 194 37.31 -12.51 -2.96
C GLY A 194 36.18 -13.44 -2.50
N ALA A 195 36.47 -14.29 -1.52
CA ALA A 195 35.48 -15.21 -0.95
C ALA A 195 34.31 -14.48 -0.28
N ARG A 196 34.58 -13.33 0.37
CA ARG A 196 33.52 -12.50 0.97
C ARG A 196 32.66 -11.79 -0.08
N ARG A 197 33.17 -11.40 -1.25
CA ARG A 197 32.34 -10.86 -2.34
C ARG A 197 31.31 -11.87 -2.82
N ALA A 198 31.71 -13.12 -2.98
CA ALA A 198 30.79 -14.21 -3.31
C ALA A 198 29.75 -14.42 -2.20
N LEU A 199 30.19 -14.45 -0.93
CA LEU A 199 29.30 -14.61 0.23
C LEU A 199 28.29 -13.46 0.38
N VAL A 200 28.73 -12.21 0.19
CA VAL A 200 27.87 -11.02 0.27
C VAL A 200 26.90 -10.98 -0.91
N THR A 201 27.35 -11.32 -2.12
CA THR A 201 26.45 -11.45 -3.27
C THR A 201 25.39 -12.51 -3.02
N ALA A 202 25.79 -13.70 -2.56
CA ALA A 202 24.89 -14.78 -2.19
C ALA A 202 23.94 -14.37 -1.05
N GLY A 203 24.44 -13.60 -0.07
CA GLY A 203 23.65 -13.07 1.04
C GLY A 203 22.61 -12.05 0.59
N VAL A 204 22.96 -11.12 -0.30
CA VAL A 204 22.01 -10.13 -0.85
C VAL A 204 20.97 -10.82 -1.72
N LEU A 205 21.37 -11.76 -2.57
CA LEU A 205 20.43 -12.56 -3.37
C LEU A 205 19.53 -13.43 -2.50
N GLY A 206 20.09 -14.06 -1.47
CA GLY A 206 19.35 -14.87 -0.50
C GLY A 206 18.35 -14.04 0.31
N LEU A 207 18.77 -12.87 0.81
CA LEU A 207 17.90 -11.93 1.51
C LEU A 207 16.79 -11.40 0.59
N SER A 208 17.12 -11.10 -0.67
CA SER A 208 16.13 -10.70 -1.68
C SER A 208 15.10 -11.82 -1.91
N ALA A 209 15.55 -13.07 -2.02
CA ALA A 209 14.67 -14.23 -2.17
C ALA A 209 13.78 -14.45 -0.92
N VAL A 210 14.31 -14.26 0.28
CA VAL A 210 13.54 -14.34 1.53
C VAL A 210 12.51 -13.23 1.63
N LEU A 211 12.89 -11.97 1.36
CA LEU A 211 11.96 -10.84 1.37
C LEU A 211 10.85 -11.03 0.35
N LEU A 212 11.16 -11.60 -0.81
CA LEU A 212 10.18 -11.95 -1.83
C LEU A 212 9.26 -13.09 -1.41
N GLY A 213 9.81 -14.16 -0.85
CA GLY A 213 9.04 -15.29 -0.31
C GLY A 213 8.11 -14.87 0.82
N VAL A 214 8.60 -14.06 1.77
CA VAL A 214 7.83 -13.54 2.90
C VAL A 214 6.76 -12.56 2.43
N SER A 215 7.08 -11.65 1.51
CA SER A 215 6.10 -10.71 0.94
C SER A 215 5.01 -11.44 0.17
N GLY A 216 5.39 -12.43 -0.66
CA GLY A 216 4.45 -13.29 -1.37
C GLY A 216 3.57 -14.10 -0.42
N TRP A 217 4.15 -14.77 0.56
CA TRP A 217 3.40 -15.55 1.55
C TRP A 217 2.40 -14.68 2.35
N LEU A 218 2.80 -13.49 2.78
CA LEU A 218 1.93 -12.55 3.48
C LEU A 218 0.80 -12.03 2.59
N LEU A 219 1.10 -11.64 1.35
CA LEU A 219 0.09 -11.22 0.38
C LEU A 219 -0.91 -12.34 0.09
N GLY A 220 -0.43 -13.57 -0.08
CA GLY A 220 -1.29 -14.74 -0.26
C GLY A 220 -2.13 -15.07 0.97
N SER A 221 -1.57 -14.91 2.16
CA SER A 221 -2.29 -15.13 3.41
C SER A 221 -3.41 -14.09 3.62
N ILE A 222 -3.17 -12.83 3.25
CA ILE A 222 -4.18 -11.76 3.29
C ILE A 222 -5.23 -11.98 2.22
N ALA A 223 -4.83 -12.26 0.98
CA ALA A 223 -5.75 -12.56 -0.12
C ALA A 223 -6.64 -13.77 0.19
N HIS A 224 -6.07 -14.85 0.73
CA HIS A 224 -6.83 -16.02 1.16
C HIS A 224 -7.81 -15.66 2.27
N ARG A 225 -7.46 -14.79 3.24
CA ARG A 225 -8.39 -14.35 4.29
C ARG A 225 -9.51 -13.44 3.76
N LEU A 226 -9.25 -12.66 2.72
CA LEU A 226 -10.24 -11.78 2.10
C LEU A 226 -11.13 -12.50 1.07
N VAL A 227 -10.62 -13.56 0.44
CA VAL A 227 -11.31 -14.30 -0.63
C VAL A 227 -11.94 -15.59 -0.11
N ALA A 228 -11.52 -16.13 1.05
CA ALA A 228 -12.17 -17.29 1.67
C ALA A 228 -13.68 -17.01 1.86
N PRO A 229 -14.54 -17.66 1.07
CA PRO A 229 -15.98 -17.49 1.20
C PRO A 229 -16.39 -18.18 2.49
N GLY A 230 -16.86 -17.41 3.48
CA GLY A 230 -17.74 -17.98 4.51
C GLY A 230 -17.21 -18.14 5.94
N ARG A 231 -16.27 -17.33 6.43
CA ARG A 231 -16.13 -17.18 7.90
C ARG A 231 -16.00 -15.71 8.33
N GLY A 232 -17.15 -15.15 8.70
CA GLY A 232 -17.28 -14.10 9.70
C GLY A 232 -16.62 -12.77 9.34
N GLY A 233 -17.37 -11.93 8.63
CA GLY A 233 -17.01 -10.54 8.41
C GLY A 233 -16.80 -9.81 9.74
N ALA A 234 -15.54 -9.48 10.02
CA ALA A 234 -15.19 -8.28 10.76
C ALA A 234 -14.61 -7.30 9.73
N VAL A 235 -15.49 -6.74 8.90
CA VAL A 235 -15.17 -5.56 8.12
C VAL A 235 -14.94 -4.46 9.15
N ILE A 236 -13.70 -3.97 9.23
CA ILE A 236 -13.38 -2.75 9.98
C ILE A 236 -14.21 -1.65 9.32
N ALA A 237 -15.31 -1.31 9.99
CA ALA A 237 -16.17 -0.21 9.62
C ALA A 237 -15.31 1.05 9.62
N SER A 238 -15.10 1.59 8.43
CA SER A 238 -14.78 3.00 8.25
C SER A 238 -15.91 3.78 8.92
N GLU A 239 -15.61 4.42 10.05
CA GLU A 239 -16.46 5.39 10.73
C GLU A 239 -16.74 6.58 9.80
N SER A 240 -17.69 6.42 8.90
CA SER A 240 -18.65 7.48 8.63
C SER A 240 -19.98 6.96 9.13
N ALA A 241 -20.46 7.52 10.24
CA ALA A 241 -21.78 7.28 10.76
C ALA A 241 -22.84 7.78 9.77
N GLY A 242 -23.04 7.02 8.68
CA GLY A 242 -24.36 6.88 8.07
C GLY A 242 -25.26 6.12 9.04
N PRO A 243 -26.59 6.26 8.90
CA PRO A 243 -27.53 5.61 9.80
C PRO A 243 -27.15 4.13 9.86
N LYS A 244 -26.93 3.63 11.09
CA LYS A 244 -26.85 2.19 11.32
C LYS A 244 -27.98 1.55 10.53
N GLU A 245 -27.61 0.54 9.76
CA GLU A 245 -28.47 -0.44 9.11
C GLU A 245 -29.54 -0.86 10.12
N ASP A 246 -30.69 -0.19 10.08
CA ASP A 246 -31.78 -0.40 11.02
C ASP A 246 -32.54 -1.64 10.56
N VAL A 247 -31.91 -2.80 10.78
CA VAL A 247 -32.46 -4.12 10.45
C VAL A 247 -33.81 -4.31 11.14
N GLU A 248 -34.01 -3.72 12.32
CA GLU A 248 -35.30 -3.74 13.01
C GLU A 248 -36.36 -2.96 12.23
N LEU A 249 -36.05 -1.74 11.79
CA LEU A 249 -36.94 -0.97 10.92
C LEU A 249 -37.21 -1.70 9.61
N ALA A 250 -36.19 -2.26 8.95
CA ALA A 250 -36.37 -3.01 7.71
C ALA A 250 -37.25 -4.23 7.90
N LEU A 251 -37.08 -4.97 9.00
CA LEU A 251 -37.93 -6.09 9.37
C LEU A 251 -39.36 -5.65 9.71
N GLN A 252 -39.53 -4.50 10.38
CA GLN A 252 -40.83 -3.89 10.61
C GLN A 252 -41.53 -3.57 9.28
N ARG A 253 -40.83 -2.91 8.35
CA ARG A 253 -41.35 -2.58 7.02
C ARG A 253 -41.72 -3.83 6.22
N LEU A 254 -40.92 -4.89 6.32
CA LEU A 254 -41.25 -6.17 5.69
C LEU A 254 -42.52 -6.80 6.30
N ARG A 255 -42.70 -6.74 7.63
CA ARG A 255 -43.92 -7.23 8.29
C ARG A 255 -45.17 -6.45 7.88
N GLU A 256 -45.02 -5.14 7.67
CA GLU A 256 -46.09 -4.27 7.18
C GLU A 256 -46.46 -4.58 5.72
N ALA A 257 -45.48 -4.87 4.86
CA ALA A 257 -45.69 -5.09 3.43
C ALA A 257 -46.05 -6.54 3.05
N SER A 258 -45.48 -7.54 3.73
CA SER A 258 -45.58 -8.96 3.41
C SER A 258 -45.49 -9.83 4.67
N PRO A 259 -46.54 -9.81 5.53
CA PRO A 259 -46.53 -10.52 6.81
C PRO A 259 -46.31 -12.03 6.67
N GLU A 260 -46.80 -12.64 5.59
CA GLU A 260 -46.62 -14.05 5.26
C GLU A 260 -45.15 -14.44 5.02
N ILE A 261 -44.40 -13.58 4.32
CA ILE A 261 -42.95 -13.80 4.09
C ILE A 261 -42.18 -13.55 5.39
N ALA A 262 -42.52 -12.49 6.13
CA ALA A 262 -41.85 -12.15 7.37
C ALA A 262 -41.93 -13.28 8.42
N GLY A 263 -43.02 -14.05 8.44
CA GLY A 263 -43.21 -15.19 9.32
C GLY A 263 -42.40 -16.44 8.96
N THR A 264 -41.78 -16.50 7.78
CA THR A 264 -41.09 -17.68 7.25
C THR A 264 -39.59 -17.46 7.01
N LEU A 265 -39.03 -16.35 7.52
CA LEU A 265 -37.61 -16.03 7.42
C LEU A 265 -36.74 -17.02 8.21
N VAL A 266 -35.62 -17.44 7.62
CA VAL A 266 -34.68 -18.39 8.25
C VAL A 266 -33.87 -17.72 9.36
N GLU A 267 -33.42 -16.47 9.14
CA GLU A 267 -32.63 -15.68 10.10
C GLU A 267 -33.05 -14.20 10.06
N PRO A 268 -34.15 -13.82 10.74
CA PRO A 268 -34.72 -12.46 10.63
C PRO A 268 -33.76 -11.33 11.02
N GLY A 269 -32.86 -11.58 11.97
CA GLY A 269 -31.91 -10.58 12.50
C GLY A 269 -30.61 -10.44 11.71
N ALA A 270 -30.40 -11.22 10.65
CA ALA A 270 -29.15 -11.26 9.90
C ALA A 270 -29.33 -11.17 8.37
N PRO A 271 -29.98 -10.11 7.84
CA PRO A 271 -30.04 -9.91 6.39
C PRO A 271 -28.66 -9.68 5.79
N GLN A 272 -28.54 -9.95 4.49
CA GLN A 272 -27.47 -9.37 3.68
C GLN A 272 -27.83 -7.91 3.38
N VAL A 273 -26.98 -6.98 3.80
CA VAL A 273 -27.20 -5.53 3.63
C VAL A 273 -26.28 -4.97 2.54
N ARG A 274 -26.82 -4.14 1.65
CA ARG A 274 -26.06 -3.44 0.59
C ARG A 274 -26.63 -2.06 0.36
N SER A 275 -25.79 -1.01 0.34
CA SER A 275 -26.22 0.34 -0.05
C SER A 275 -25.85 0.65 -1.50
N GLN A 276 -26.80 1.19 -2.28
CA GLN A 276 -26.56 1.64 -3.65
C GLN A 276 -27.49 2.81 -3.98
N GLY A 277 -26.91 3.93 -4.44
CA GLY A 277 -27.69 5.09 -4.91
C GLY A 277 -28.57 5.76 -3.84
N GLY A 278 -28.15 5.75 -2.56
CA GLY A 278 -28.95 6.30 -1.45
C GLY A 278 -30.06 5.38 -0.94
N VAL A 279 -30.15 4.15 -1.47
CA VAL A 279 -31.06 3.10 -1.01
C VAL A 279 -30.26 2.02 -0.30
N THR A 280 -30.75 1.56 0.85
CA THR A 280 -30.20 0.41 1.59
C THR A 280 -31.07 -0.80 1.35
N PHE A 281 -30.50 -1.81 0.71
CA PHE A 281 -31.14 -3.08 0.39
C PHE A 281 -30.88 -4.12 1.48
N TYR A 282 -31.93 -4.78 1.93
CA TYR A 282 -31.92 -5.85 2.92
C TYR A 282 -32.45 -7.12 2.26
N THR A 283 -31.65 -8.17 2.23
CA THR A 283 -32.01 -9.46 1.62
C THR A 283 -32.02 -10.57 2.65
N TRP A 284 -33.16 -11.24 2.79
CA TRP A 284 -33.33 -12.41 3.65
C TRP A 284 -33.62 -13.66 2.82
N SER A 285 -33.34 -14.83 3.41
CA SER A 285 -33.87 -16.11 2.93
C SER A 285 -35.14 -16.48 3.68
N TYR A 286 -36.15 -16.96 2.98
CA TYR A 286 -37.42 -17.43 3.56
C TYR A 286 -37.81 -18.79 3.00
N LEU A 287 -38.65 -19.51 3.75
CA LEU A 287 -39.15 -20.83 3.38
C LEU A 287 -40.51 -20.68 2.67
N ASP A 288 -40.54 -21.03 1.39
CA ASP A 288 -41.76 -21.08 0.58
C ASP A 288 -42.26 -22.52 0.47
N ARG A 289 -43.51 -22.76 0.89
CA ARG A 289 -44.16 -24.06 0.81
C ARG A 289 -45.14 -24.06 -0.38
N SER A 290 -44.82 -24.88 -1.38
CA SER A 290 -45.69 -25.08 -2.55
C SER A 290 -46.95 -25.88 -2.21
N ALA A 291 -47.93 -25.89 -3.14
CA ALA A 291 -49.17 -26.66 -3.01
C ALA A 291 -48.94 -28.18 -2.83
N ASP A 292 -47.82 -28.71 -3.35
CA ASP A 292 -47.44 -30.12 -3.23
C ASP A 292 -46.63 -30.42 -1.95
N ASP A 293 -46.70 -29.54 -0.95
CA ASP A 293 -45.97 -29.62 0.34
C ASP A 293 -44.44 -29.60 0.24
N ARG A 294 -43.87 -29.31 -0.93
CA ARG A 294 -42.43 -29.08 -1.08
C ARG A 294 -42.05 -27.74 -0.47
N VAL A 295 -41.04 -27.74 0.40
CA VAL A 295 -40.43 -26.55 0.99
C VAL A 295 -39.20 -26.16 0.17
N THR A 296 -39.16 -24.92 -0.31
CA THR A 296 -38.02 -24.34 -1.04
C THR A 296 -37.53 -23.10 -0.32
N THR A 297 -36.24 -22.79 -0.44
CA THR A 297 -35.68 -21.55 0.09
C THR A 297 -35.65 -20.51 -1.01
N ARG A 298 -36.27 -19.37 -0.76
CA ARG A 298 -36.33 -18.21 -1.66
C ARG A 298 -35.71 -16.99 -1.01
N ARG A 299 -35.51 -15.92 -1.77
CA ARG A 299 -34.98 -14.66 -1.26
C ARG A 299 -36.00 -13.55 -1.35
N MET A 300 -36.04 -12.72 -0.31
CA MET A 300 -36.82 -11.49 -0.29
C MET A 300 -35.86 -10.33 -0.11
N THR A 301 -35.89 -9.37 -1.04
CA THR A 301 -35.09 -8.15 -0.98
C THR A 301 -36.02 -6.94 -0.87
N ILE A 302 -35.83 -6.11 0.15
CA ILE A 302 -36.44 -4.77 0.20
C ILE A 302 -35.37 -3.69 0.15
N GLY A 303 -35.65 -2.57 -0.49
CA GLY A 303 -34.81 -1.38 -0.49
C GLY A 303 -35.49 -0.26 0.28
N LEU A 304 -34.80 0.32 1.26
CA LEU A 304 -35.26 1.48 2.01
C LEU A 304 -34.50 2.74 1.58
N ASP A 305 -35.20 3.85 1.38
CA ASP A 305 -34.58 5.16 1.22
C ASP A 305 -34.06 5.72 2.56
N SER A 306 -33.48 6.92 2.54
CA SER A 306 -32.98 7.61 3.74
C SER A 306 -34.07 7.97 4.76
N GLU A 307 -35.34 7.94 4.37
CA GLU A 307 -36.49 8.17 5.25
C GLU A 307 -37.08 6.86 5.80
N GLY A 308 -36.50 5.71 5.45
CA GLY A 308 -36.97 4.39 5.88
C GLY A 308 -38.24 3.93 5.17
N ARG A 309 -38.55 4.48 3.99
CA ARG A 309 -39.67 4.05 3.14
C ARG A 309 -39.22 2.95 2.19
N ILE A 310 -40.08 1.97 1.95
CA ILE A 310 -39.84 0.94 0.93
C ILE A 310 -39.90 1.60 -0.45
N VAL A 311 -38.78 1.58 -1.17
CA VAL A 311 -38.66 2.03 -2.57
C VAL A 311 -38.41 0.87 -3.53
N TYR A 312 -38.13 -0.33 -3.00
CA TYR A 312 -37.95 -1.57 -3.75
C TYR A 312 -38.43 -2.75 -2.92
N ALA A 313 -39.11 -3.71 -3.53
CA ALA A 313 -39.47 -4.99 -2.93
C ALA A 313 -39.54 -6.06 -4.01
N ASP A 314 -38.81 -7.16 -3.83
CA ASP A 314 -38.74 -8.27 -4.78
C ASP A 314 -38.59 -9.60 -4.05
N GLY A 315 -39.48 -10.54 -4.34
CA GLY A 315 -39.50 -11.90 -3.80
C GLY A 315 -39.21 -12.90 -4.91
N SER A 316 -37.99 -13.44 -4.93
CA SER A 316 -37.50 -14.38 -5.95
C SER A 316 -37.34 -15.80 -5.40
#